data_AF-A0A9E4G3B5-F1
#
_entry.id   AF-A0A9E4G3B5-F1
#
_cell.length_a   1.000
_cell.length_b   1.000
_cell.length_c   1.000
_cell.angle_alpha   90.00
_cell.angle_beta   90.00
_cell.angle_gamma   90.00
#
_symmetry.space_group_name_H-M   'P 1'
#
loop_
_entity.id
_entity.type
_entity.pdbx_description
1 polymer ?
#
loop_
_entity_poly.entity_id
_entity_poly.type
_entity_poly.pdbx_seq_one_letter_code
_entity_poly.pdbx_strand_id
1 'polypeptide(L)'
;MPGHANPPCRENKSHDQKLGEARAAALDLLAAHKPADEKEAGDIRRIQALIAAQANIFSRNCELGHVTASAVIVELESRRTLLHHHKRLGRWLQVGGHLEQETDIAQAALREAREETGLPDLRFHPAIDAVVPIDVDVHTIPHIGNQPEHLHLDFRYVLVTSQPRALSPATDESTRFRWLSFAEALAMGDEIDAALRRLLRKARDLFCDGANSLR
;
A
#
# COMPACT_ATOMS: atom_id res chain seq x y z
N MET A 1 -16.02 -36.21 42.54
CA MET A 1 -15.17 -35.27 41.78
C MET A 1 -16.03 -34.66 40.67
N PRO A 2 -16.46 -33.40 40.75
CA PRO A 2 -17.18 -32.77 39.65
C PRO A 2 -16.17 -32.28 38.58
N GLY A 3 -16.42 -32.62 37.33
CA GLY A 3 -15.61 -32.20 36.19
C GLY A 3 -15.79 -30.72 35.91
N HIS A 4 -14.68 -29.99 35.87
CA HIS A 4 -14.63 -28.63 35.34
C HIS A 4 -14.77 -28.68 33.81
N ALA A 5 -15.96 -28.39 33.32
CA ALA A 5 -16.14 -28.01 31.92
C ALA A 5 -15.52 -26.61 31.72
N ASN A 6 -14.51 -26.51 30.86
CA ASN A 6 -14.02 -25.21 30.38
C ASN A 6 -15.17 -24.48 29.68
N PRO A 7 -15.39 -23.19 29.94
CA PRO A 7 -16.38 -22.42 29.20
C PRO A 7 -15.94 -22.34 27.72
N PRO A 8 -16.89 -22.32 26.76
CA PRO A 8 -16.55 -22.13 25.36
C PRO A 8 -15.85 -20.76 25.21
N CYS A 9 -14.75 -20.75 24.45
CA CYS A 9 -14.10 -19.53 24.02
C CYS A 9 -15.17 -18.59 23.44
N ARG A 10 -15.31 -17.40 24.01
CA ARG A 10 -16.19 -16.37 23.44
C ARG A 10 -15.60 -15.97 22.09
N GLU A 11 -16.12 -16.54 21.01
CA GLU A 11 -15.89 -16.05 19.65
C GLU A 11 -16.27 -14.57 19.61
N ASN A 12 -15.29 -13.73 19.30
CA ASN A 12 -15.36 -12.30 19.50
C ASN A 12 -16.08 -11.66 18.32
N LYS A 13 -17.42 -11.70 18.32
CA LYS A 13 -18.32 -11.21 17.24
C LYS A 13 -17.93 -9.85 16.64
N SER A 14 -17.31 -8.96 17.42
CA SER A 14 -16.84 -7.65 16.95
C SER A 14 -15.63 -7.75 15.99
N HIS A 15 -14.76 -8.72 16.17
CA HIS A 15 -13.59 -8.93 15.31
C HIS A 15 -14.02 -9.50 13.95
N ASP A 16 -14.92 -10.48 13.95
CA ASP A 16 -15.42 -11.10 12.73
C ASP A 16 -16.23 -10.13 11.88
N GLN A 17 -17.03 -9.26 12.52
CA GLN A 17 -17.74 -8.19 11.83
C GLN A 17 -16.77 -7.21 11.15
N LYS A 18 -15.76 -6.72 11.88
CA LYS A 18 -14.75 -5.80 11.34
C LYS A 18 -14.00 -6.39 10.15
N LEU A 19 -13.68 -7.68 10.21
CA LEU A 19 -13.03 -8.38 9.11
C LEU A 19 -13.95 -8.56 7.90
N GLY A 20 -15.25 -8.78 8.14
CA GLY A 20 -16.27 -8.79 7.08
C GLY A 20 -16.42 -7.44 6.38
N GLU A 21 -16.40 -6.34 7.14
CA GLU A 21 -16.44 -4.97 6.61
C GLU A 21 -15.18 -4.66 5.79
N ALA A 22 -13.99 -5.01 6.29
CA ALA A 22 -12.72 -4.84 5.57
C ALA A 22 -12.70 -5.60 4.23
N ARG A 23 -13.23 -6.84 4.22
CA ARG A 23 -13.39 -7.63 2.99
C ARG A 23 -14.27 -6.95 1.97
N ALA A 24 -15.46 -6.52 2.38
CA ALA A 24 -16.41 -5.87 1.49
C ALA A 24 -15.81 -4.59 0.90
N ALA A 25 -15.21 -3.75 1.75
CA ALA A 25 -14.53 -2.54 1.32
C ALA A 25 -13.41 -2.82 0.30
N ALA A 26 -12.57 -3.83 0.55
CA ALA A 26 -11.51 -4.21 -0.39
C ALA A 26 -12.07 -4.65 -1.76
N LEU A 27 -13.14 -5.45 -1.76
CA LEU A 27 -13.83 -5.88 -2.97
C LEU A 27 -14.45 -4.71 -3.74
N ASP A 28 -15.06 -3.76 -3.05
CA ASP A 28 -15.66 -2.57 -3.65
C ASP A 28 -14.58 -1.67 -4.29
N LEU A 29 -13.44 -1.48 -3.61
CA LEU A 29 -12.29 -0.75 -4.16
C LEU A 29 -11.79 -1.43 -5.44
N LEU A 30 -11.65 -2.75 -5.45
CA LEU A 30 -11.20 -3.50 -6.63
C LEU A 30 -12.22 -3.48 -7.78
N ALA A 31 -13.52 -3.50 -7.47
CA ALA A 31 -14.58 -3.44 -8.47
C ALA A 31 -14.69 -2.06 -9.15
N ALA A 32 -14.41 -1.00 -8.41
CA ALA A 32 -14.40 0.37 -8.93
C ALA A 32 -13.09 0.72 -9.67
N HIS A 33 -12.00 -0.02 -9.41
CA HIS A 33 -10.68 0.27 -9.96
C HIS A 33 -10.59 0.00 -11.46
N LYS A 34 -10.00 0.94 -12.20
CA LYS A 34 -9.73 0.80 -13.63
C LYS A 34 -8.26 0.42 -13.85
N PRO A 35 -7.95 -0.80 -14.31
CA PRO A 35 -6.57 -1.21 -14.53
C PRO A 35 -5.94 -0.42 -15.69
N ALA A 36 -4.66 -0.09 -15.58
CA ALA A 36 -3.89 0.56 -16.64
C ALA A 36 -3.30 -0.43 -17.66
N ASP A 37 -3.13 -1.70 -17.28
CA ASP A 37 -2.60 -2.75 -18.14
C ASP A 37 -3.13 -4.15 -17.77
N GLU A 38 -2.83 -5.13 -18.61
CA GLU A 38 -3.23 -6.53 -18.40
C GLU A 38 -2.62 -7.15 -17.14
N LYS A 39 -1.42 -6.69 -16.72
CA LYS A 39 -0.84 -7.16 -15.47
C LYS A 39 -1.70 -6.73 -14.29
N GLU A 40 -2.04 -5.45 -14.21
CA GLU A 40 -2.91 -4.94 -13.14
C GLU A 40 -4.28 -5.59 -13.18
N ALA A 41 -4.88 -5.78 -14.37
CA ALA A 41 -6.15 -6.48 -14.50
C ALA A 41 -6.08 -7.92 -13.97
N GLY A 42 -4.94 -8.61 -14.21
CA GLY A 42 -4.65 -9.93 -13.65
C GLY A 42 -4.48 -9.91 -12.13
N ASP A 43 -3.77 -8.91 -11.61
CA ASP A 43 -3.54 -8.71 -10.19
C ASP A 43 -4.86 -8.45 -9.44
N ILE A 44 -5.75 -7.61 -9.98
CA ILE A 44 -7.10 -7.38 -9.43
C ILE A 44 -7.86 -8.71 -9.29
N ARG A 45 -7.93 -9.52 -10.37
CA ARG A 45 -8.62 -10.82 -10.34
C ARG A 45 -8.00 -11.75 -9.30
N ARG A 46 -6.68 -11.76 -9.18
CA ARG A 46 -5.96 -12.59 -8.22
C ARG A 46 -6.27 -12.18 -6.78
N ILE A 47 -6.29 -10.88 -6.48
CA ILE A 47 -6.62 -10.36 -5.15
C ILE A 47 -8.07 -10.69 -4.81
N GLN A 48 -9.02 -10.47 -5.73
CA GLN A 48 -10.43 -10.84 -5.52
C GLN A 48 -10.59 -12.33 -5.17
N ALA A 49 -9.92 -13.22 -5.92
CA ALA A 49 -9.95 -14.65 -5.65
C ALA A 49 -9.36 -15.01 -4.27
N LEU A 50 -8.25 -14.38 -3.89
CA LEU A 50 -7.59 -14.62 -2.60
C LEU A 50 -8.41 -14.08 -1.42
N ILE A 51 -9.02 -12.91 -1.56
CA ILE A 51 -9.92 -12.35 -0.54
C ILE A 51 -11.13 -13.27 -0.31
N ALA A 52 -11.67 -13.86 -1.38
CA ALA A 52 -12.77 -14.80 -1.29
C ALA A 52 -12.38 -16.15 -0.68
N ALA A 53 -11.14 -16.62 -0.94
CA ALA A 53 -10.69 -17.95 -0.54
C ALA A 53 -10.02 -18.01 0.85
N GLN A 54 -9.42 -16.91 1.33
CA GLN A 54 -8.57 -16.94 2.52
C GLN A 54 -9.19 -16.19 3.73
N ALA A 55 -9.43 -16.94 4.80
CA ALA A 55 -10.09 -16.44 6.01
C ALA A 55 -9.24 -15.43 6.80
N ASN A 56 -7.92 -15.44 6.65
CA ASN A 56 -6.99 -14.54 7.35
C ASN A 56 -6.21 -13.63 6.40
N ILE A 57 -6.73 -13.34 5.19
CA ILE A 57 -6.02 -12.58 4.13
C ILE A 57 -5.53 -11.18 4.53
N PHE A 58 -6.10 -10.57 5.57
CA PHE A 58 -5.66 -9.27 6.09
C PHE A 58 -4.59 -9.38 7.18
N SER A 59 -4.26 -10.59 7.61
CA SER A 59 -3.26 -10.85 8.63
C SER A 59 -1.94 -11.22 7.98
N ARG A 60 -0.84 -10.62 8.46
CA ARG A 60 0.53 -11.02 8.12
C ARG A 60 0.90 -12.48 8.42
N ASN A 61 0.01 -13.21 9.10
CA ASN A 61 0.16 -14.64 9.38
C ASN A 61 -0.47 -15.52 8.29
N CYS A 62 -1.02 -14.94 7.21
CA CYS A 62 -1.46 -15.70 6.05
C CYS A 62 -0.24 -16.11 5.23
N GLU A 63 0.22 -17.36 5.39
CA GLU A 63 1.45 -17.86 4.75
C GLU A 63 1.42 -17.80 3.22
N LEU A 64 0.22 -17.91 2.61
CA LEU A 64 0.06 -17.75 1.16
C LEU A 64 0.31 -16.31 0.71
N GLY A 65 -0.04 -15.34 1.55
CA GLY A 65 0.06 -13.92 1.30
C GLY A 65 -1.11 -13.11 1.85
N HIS A 66 -0.91 -11.80 1.97
CA HIS A 66 -1.83 -10.92 2.68
C HIS A 66 -1.93 -9.53 2.04
N VAL A 67 -3.00 -8.82 2.40
CA VAL A 67 -3.24 -7.43 2.00
C VAL A 67 -2.17 -6.54 2.62
N THR A 68 -1.57 -5.70 1.78
CA THR A 68 -0.67 -4.62 2.18
C THR A 68 -1.16 -3.30 1.62
N ALA A 69 -0.65 -2.22 2.20
CA ALA A 69 -1.02 -0.87 1.81
C ALA A 69 0.24 -0.02 1.66
N SER A 70 0.39 0.58 0.49
CA SER A 70 1.56 1.38 0.15
C SER A 70 1.17 2.76 -0.36
N ALA A 71 2.11 3.71 -0.31
CA ALA A 71 1.90 5.04 -0.85
C ALA A 71 3.15 5.59 -1.53
N VAL A 72 2.93 6.22 -2.69
CA VAL A 72 3.90 7.17 -3.22
C VAL A 72 3.61 8.54 -2.62
N ILE A 73 4.64 9.22 -2.10
CA ILE A 73 4.51 10.54 -1.49
C ILE A 73 4.99 11.60 -2.48
N VAL A 74 4.19 12.64 -2.70
CA VAL A 74 4.50 13.74 -3.60
C VAL A 74 4.54 15.06 -2.84
N GLU A 75 5.59 15.84 -3.06
CA GLU A 75 5.68 17.22 -2.59
C GLU A 75 4.81 18.13 -3.46
N LEU A 76 3.90 18.91 -2.85
CA LEU A 76 2.94 19.72 -3.61
C LEU A 76 3.58 20.83 -4.45
N GLU A 77 4.62 21.50 -3.93
CA GLU A 77 5.24 22.66 -4.60
C GLU A 77 6.12 22.21 -5.77
N SER A 78 7.09 21.33 -5.49
CA SER A 78 8.04 20.87 -6.50
C SER A 78 7.52 19.76 -7.41
N ARG A 79 6.43 19.09 -7.02
CA ARG A 79 5.89 17.87 -7.65
C ARG A 79 6.90 16.72 -7.74
N ARG A 80 7.87 16.71 -6.82
CA ARG A 80 8.82 15.60 -6.68
C ARG A 80 8.19 14.48 -5.86
N THR A 81 8.51 13.26 -6.24
CA THR A 81 8.12 12.03 -5.54
C THR A 81 9.24 11.54 -4.64
N LEU A 82 8.88 11.01 -3.48
CA LEU A 82 9.81 10.35 -2.56
C LEU A 82 9.92 8.86 -2.92
N LEU A 83 11.14 8.36 -3.05
CA LEU A 83 11.44 6.93 -3.04
C LEU A 83 12.46 6.63 -1.93
N HIS A 84 12.37 5.45 -1.35
CA HIS A 84 13.34 4.93 -0.39
C HIS A 84 14.11 3.75 -0.95
N HIS A 85 15.35 3.54 -0.51
CA HIS A 85 16.13 2.35 -0.84
C HIS A 85 15.98 1.33 0.28
N HIS A 86 15.15 0.32 0.03
CA HIS A 86 14.73 -0.68 1.01
C HIS A 86 15.90 -1.58 1.40
N LYS A 87 16.26 -1.61 2.68
CA LYS A 87 17.48 -2.24 3.21
C LYS A 87 17.56 -3.73 2.89
N ARG A 88 16.45 -4.46 3.07
CA ARG A 88 16.42 -5.92 2.91
C ARG A 88 16.29 -6.37 1.45
N LEU A 89 15.64 -5.54 0.62
CA LEU A 89 15.37 -5.88 -0.78
C LEU A 89 16.45 -5.33 -1.72
N GLY A 90 17.20 -4.31 -1.29
CA GLY A 90 18.26 -3.68 -2.09
C GLY A 90 17.72 -2.97 -3.34
N ARG A 91 16.51 -2.40 -3.25
CA ARG A 91 15.78 -1.80 -4.38
C ARG A 91 15.12 -0.49 -3.98
N TRP A 92 14.86 0.37 -4.96
CA TRP A 92 14.09 1.60 -4.75
C TRP A 92 12.60 1.32 -4.83
N LEU A 93 11.87 1.75 -3.81
CA LEU A 93 10.44 1.49 -3.64
C LEU A 93 9.69 2.73 -3.17
N GLN A 94 8.36 2.67 -3.28
CA GLN A 94 7.44 3.46 -2.48
C GLN A 94 7.43 2.94 -1.03
N VAL A 95 6.98 3.77 -0.08
CA VAL A 95 6.79 3.34 1.32
C VAL A 95 5.50 2.55 1.47
N GLY A 96 5.41 1.67 2.47
CA GLY A 96 4.25 0.83 2.67
C GLY A 96 4.53 -0.41 3.50
N GLY A 97 3.45 -1.04 3.95
CA GLY A 97 3.58 -2.16 4.86
C GLY A 97 2.27 -2.89 5.10
N HIS A 98 2.19 -3.52 6.27
CA HIS A 98 1.10 -4.42 6.60
C HIS A 98 -0.08 -3.65 7.16
N LEU A 99 -1.27 -4.22 7.01
CA LEU A 99 -2.38 -3.86 7.89
C LEU A 99 -2.11 -4.45 9.28
N GLU A 100 -2.38 -3.66 10.32
CA GLU A 100 -2.30 -4.12 11.70
C GLU A 100 -3.71 -4.25 12.28
N GLN A 101 -4.20 -3.19 12.91
CA GLN A 101 -5.53 -3.13 13.52
C GLN A 101 -6.53 -2.39 12.63
N GLU A 102 -6.08 -1.85 11.50
CA GLU A 102 -6.90 -1.13 10.55
C GLU A 102 -7.81 -2.07 9.76
N THR A 103 -9.08 -1.69 9.67
CA THR A 103 -10.00 -2.24 8.66
C THR A 103 -9.97 -1.42 7.37
N ASP A 104 -9.46 -0.18 7.45
CA ASP A 104 -9.32 0.74 6.31
C ASP A 104 -7.90 0.66 5.75
N ILE A 105 -7.80 0.10 4.54
CA ILE A 105 -6.55 -0.09 3.82
C ILE A 105 -5.85 1.26 3.56
N ALA A 106 -6.60 2.33 3.31
CA ALA A 106 -6.00 3.64 3.06
C ALA A 106 -5.36 4.20 4.34
N GLN A 107 -6.00 4.00 5.50
CA GLN A 107 -5.43 4.43 6.78
C GLN A 107 -4.13 3.67 7.11
N ALA A 108 -4.04 2.38 6.74
CA ALA A 108 -2.80 1.64 6.86
C ALA A 108 -1.68 2.24 5.99
N ALA A 109 -1.97 2.60 4.72
CA ALA A 109 -0.99 3.29 3.87
C ALA A 109 -0.51 4.61 4.47
N LEU A 110 -1.41 5.39 5.07
CA LEU A 110 -1.07 6.65 5.73
C LEU A 110 -0.25 6.45 7.01
N ARG A 111 -0.56 5.43 7.83
CA ARG A 111 0.22 5.09 9.03
C ARG A 111 1.64 4.68 8.64
N GLU A 112 1.78 3.68 7.77
CA GLU A 112 3.08 3.17 7.32
C GLU A 112 3.94 4.30 6.75
N ALA A 113 3.36 5.13 5.88
CA ALA A 113 4.06 6.29 5.34
C ALA A 113 4.54 7.26 6.42
N ARG A 114 3.78 7.49 7.49
CA ARG A 114 4.21 8.33 8.62
C ARG A 114 5.30 7.67 9.45
N GLU A 115 5.19 6.38 9.72
CA GLU A 115 6.16 5.62 10.52
C GLU A 115 7.52 5.53 9.83
N GLU A 116 7.52 5.23 8.52
CA GLU A 116 8.75 5.10 7.74
C GLU A 116 9.43 6.44 7.44
N THR A 117 8.66 7.52 7.24
CA THR A 117 9.22 8.81 6.79
C THR A 117 9.32 9.86 7.89
N GLY A 118 8.53 9.75 8.96
CA GLY A 118 8.38 10.78 9.99
C GLY A 118 7.72 12.09 9.50
N LEU A 119 7.16 12.12 8.28
CA LEU A 119 6.54 13.34 7.74
C LEU A 119 5.21 13.64 8.46
N PRO A 120 5.05 14.82 9.08
CA PRO A 120 3.93 15.09 9.98
C PRO A 120 2.63 15.47 9.27
N ASP A 121 2.69 15.96 8.02
CA ASP A 121 1.56 16.56 7.30
C ASP A 121 1.03 15.71 6.14
N LEU A 122 1.42 14.42 6.12
CA LEU A 122 0.95 13.47 5.12
C LEU A 122 -0.59 13.40 5.15
N ARG A 123 -1.16 13.52 3.94
CA ARG A 123 -2.59 13.42 3.66
C ARG A 123 -2.82 12.90 2.25
N PHE A 124 -4.01 12.40 1.97
CA PHE A 124 -4.40 12.03 0.62
C PHE A 124 -4.47 13.25 -0.30
N HIS A 125 -4.26 13.01 -1.59
CA HIS A 125 -4.30 14.08 -2.59
C HIS A 125 -5.70 14.71 -2.67
N PRO A 126 -5.85 16.04 -2.50
CA PRO A 126 -7.15 16.69 -2.32
C PRO A 126 -8.04 16.69 -3.58
N ALA A 127 -7.46 16.52 -4.77
CA ALA A 127 -8.23 16.41 -6.02
C ALA A 127 -8.79 15.00 -6.29
N ILE A 128 -8.57 14.05 -5.38
CA ILE A 128 -9.19 12.72 -5.47
C ILE A 128 -10.44 12.76 -4.60
N ASP A 129 -11.61 12.80 -5.25
CA ASP A 129 -12.92 12.96 -4.59
C ASP A 129 -13.23 11.84 -3.57
N ALA A 130 -12.68 10.65 -3.81
CA ALA A 130 -12.78 9.50 -2.92
C ALA A 130 -11.38 8.92 -2.65
N VAL A 131 -11.10 8.54 -1.41
CA VAL A 131 -9.82 7.90 -1.07
C VAL A 131 -9.82 6.47 -1.63
N VAL A 132 -9.29 6.33 -2.85
CA VAL A 132 -9.20 5.07 -3.59
C VAL A 132 -7.76 4.77 -3.98
N PRO A 133 -7.37 3.49 -4.12
CA PRO A 133 -6.05 3.14 -4.64
C PRO A 133 -5.92 3.64 -6.08
N ILE A 134 -4.74 4.13 -6.42
CA ILE A 134 -4.40 4.54 -7.80
C ILE A 134 -3.74 3.38 -8.55
N ASP A 135 -3.16 2.41 -7.84
CA ASP A 135 -2.56 1.21 -8.42
C ASP A 135 -2.83 0.00 -7.52
N VAL A 136 -2.89 -1.17 -8.15
CA VAL A 136 -3.02 -2.46 -7.47
C VAL A 136 -1.98 -3.42 -8.03
N ASP A 137 -1.31 -4.17 -7.16
CA ASP A 137 -0.25 -5.07 -7.57
C ASP A 137 -0.19 -6.32 -6.71
N VAL A 138 0.15 -7.45 -7.33
CA VAL A 138 0.54 -8.66 -6.62
C VAL A 138 2.00 -8.94 -6.92
N HIS A 139 2.80 -9.06 -5.85
CA HIS A 139 4.20 -9.40 -5.96
C HIS A 139 4.63 -10.39 -4.87
N THR A 140 5.65 -11.16 -5.20
CA THR A 140 6.24 -12.14 -4.29
C THR A 140 7.27 -11.45 -3.41
N ILE A 141 7.16 -11.65 -2.09
CA ILE A 141 8.23 -11.36 -1.15
C ILE A 141 9.07 -12.63 -1.02
N PRO A 142 10.37 -12.57 -1.35
CA PRO A 142 11.24 -13.73 -1.25
C PRO A 142 11.39 -14.15 0.21
N HIS A 143 11.83 -15.39 0.43
CA HIS A 143 12.20 -15.86 1.76
C HIS A 143 13.29 -14.97 2.38
N ILE A 144 12.97 -14.31 3.49
CA ILE A 144 13.89 -13.41 4.21
C ILE A 144 13.89 -13.76 5.70
N GLY A 145 15.04 -14.21 6.21
CA GLY A 145 15.19 -14.60 7.61
C GLY A 145 14.27 -15.76 7.96
N ASN A 146 13.31 -15.52 8.86
CA ASN A 146 12.29 -16.52 9.27
C ASN A 146 10.94 -16.33 8.56
N GLN A 147 10.85 -15.44 7.57
CA GLN A 147 9.62 -15.21 6.82
C GLN A 147 9.65 -16.08 5.55
N PRO A 148 8.69 -17.02 5.39
CA PRO A 148 8.57 -17.80 4.16
C PRO A 148 8.31 -16.88 2.97
N GLU A 149 8.60 -17.39 1.77
CA GLU A 149 8.12 -16.74 0.55
C GLU A 149 6.59 -16.65 0.60
N HIS A 150 6.05 -15.46 0.32
CA HIS A 150 4.62 -15.20 0.35
C HIS A 150 4.26 -14.06 -0.59
N LEU A 151 2.96 -13.83 -0.80
CA LEU A 151 2.47 -12.74 -1.66
C LEU A 151 2.12 -11.50 -0.84
N HIS A 152 2.46 -10.33 -1.36
CA HIS A 152 1.84 -9.08 -0.98
C HIS A 152 0.74 -8.74 -2.00
N LEU A 153 -0.46 -8.45 -1.48
CA LEU A 153 -1.64 -8.02 -2.21
C LEU A 153 -1.81 -6.52 -1.99
N ASP A 154 -1.11 -5.73 -2.80
CA ASP A 154 -0.76 -4.36 -2.47
C ASP A 154 -1.74 -3.35 -3.07
N PHE A 155 -2.37 -2.56 -2.21
CA PHE A 155 -3.23 -1.44 -2.57
C PHE A 155 -2.41 -0.15 -2.43
N ARG A 156 -2.24 0.57 -3.55
CA ARG A 156 -1.26 1.66 -3.62
C ARG A 156 -1.93 3.00 -3.80
N TYR A 157 -1.62 3.92 -2.91
CA TYR A 157 -2.20 5.26 -2.84
C TYR A 157 -1.18 6.33 -3.23
N VAL A 158 -1.68 7.56 -3.37
CA VAL A 158 -0.84 8.76 -3.41
C VAL A 158 -1.11 9.61 -2.18
N LEU A 159 -0.04 9.99 -1.51
CA LEU A 159 -0.04 10.94 -0.41
C LEU A 159 0.69 12.19 -0.83
N VAL A 160 0.35 13.30 -0.18
CA VAL A 160 1.00 14.59 -0.42
C VAL A 160 1.55 15.17 0.87
N THR A 161 2.65 15.91 0.73
CA THR A 161 3.25 16.73 1.78
C THR A 161 3.54 18.13 1.26
N SER A 162 3.49 19.11 2.16
CA SER A 162 3.97 20.47 1.95
C SER A 162 5.25 20.74 2.75
N GLN A 163 5.77 19.74 3.47
CA GLN A 163 6.93 19.82 4.35
C GLN A 163 7.98 18.75 4.03
N PRO A 164 8.50 18.69 2.78
CA PRO A 164 9.44 17.64 2.36
C PRO A 164 10.75 17.61 3.17
N ARG A 165 11.11 18.75 3.79
CA ARG A 165 12.30 18.91 4.64
C ARG A 165 12.12 18.36 6.07
N ALA A 166 10.88 18.05 6.48
CA ALA A 166 10.59 17.44 7.77
C ALA A 166 10.79 15.91 7.76
N LEU A 167 11.32 15.36 6.66
CA LEU A 167 11.64 13.94 6.54
C LEU A 167 12.59 13.51 7.66
N SER A 168 12.10 12.65 8.55
CA SER A 168 12.79 12.17 9.75
C SER A 168 12.46 10.69 9.98
N PRO A 169 13.03 9.77 9.18
CA PRO A 169 12.74 8.34 9.25
C PRO A 169 13.01 7.77 10.65
N ALA A 170 12.05 7.03 11.21
CA ALA A 170 12.17 6.44 12.54
C ALA A 170 12.64 4.96 12.50
N THR A 171 12.60 4.33 11.32
CA THR A 171 12.90 2.90 11.15
C THR A 171 14.22 2.67 10.42
N ASP A 172 14.88 1.55 10.70
CA ASP A 172 16.09 1.07 10.00
C ASP A 172 15.73 0.23 8.75
N GLU A 173 14.51 0.38 8.23
CA GLU A 173 14.03 -0.31 7.03
C GLU A 173 14.57 0.32 5.75
N SER A 174 14.87 1.60 5.80
CA SER A 174 15.36 2.40 4.67
C SER A 174 16.83 2.75 4.86
N THR A 175 17.64 2.53 3.83
CA THR A 175 19.05 2.96 3.84
C THR A 175 19.24 4.38 3.32
N ARG A 176 18.35 4.84 2.42
CA ARG A 176 18.41 6.15 1.76
C ARG A 176 17.02 6.59 1.34
N PHE A 177 16.82 7.89 1.23
CA PHE A 177 15.63 8.52 0.66
C PHE A 177 16.02 9.50 -0.43
N ARG A 178 15.21 9.63 -1.48
CA ARG A 178 15.42 10.59 -2.57
C ARG A 178 14.12 11.24 -3.01
N TRP A 179 14.12 12.57 -3.04
CA TRP A 179 13.10 13.37 -3.72
C TRP A 179 13.48 13.55 -5.19
N LEU A 180 12.72 12.94 -6.08
CA LEU A 180 12.96 12.89 -7.52
C LEU A 180 11.81 13.53 -8.27
N SER A 181 12.10 14.25 -9.36
CA SER A 181 11.05 14.50 -10.35
C SER A 181 10.53 13.17 -10.90
N PHE A 182 9.28 13.13 -11.38
CA PHE A 182 8.74 11.93 -12.03
C PHE A 182 9.60 11.48 -13.22
N ALA A 183 10.19 12.43 -13.97
CA ALA A 183 11.09 12.10 -15.07
C ALA A 183 12.37 11.41 -14.58
N GLU A 184 13.01 11.92 -13.53
CA GLU A 184 14.19 11.29 -12.92
C GLU A 184 13.86 9.91 -12.37
N ALA A 185 12.75 9.77 -11.64
CA ALA A 185 12.32 8.48 -11.09
C ALA A 185 12.06 7.45 -12.20
N LEU A 186 11.33 7.82 -13.25
CA LEU A 186 11.07 6.94 -14.40
C LEU A 186 12.35 6.63 -15.21
N ALA A 187 13.40 7.43 -15.10
CA ALA A 187 14.67 7.21 -15.79
C ALA A 187 15.65 6.28 -15.03
N MET A 188 15.29 5.77 -13.84
CA MET A 188 16.18 4.96 -12.99
C MET A 188 16.52 3.55 -13.53
N GLY A 189 16.20 3.22 -14.79
CA GLY A 189 16.53 1.92 -15.39
C GLY A 189 16.10 0.72 -14.53
N ASP A 190 16.98 -0.27 -14.38
CA ASP A 190 16.68 -1.51 -13.65
C ASP A 190 16.60 -1.35 -12.13
N GLU A 191 16.85 -0.15 -11.59
CA GLU A 191 16.71 0.13 -10.15
C GLU A 191 15.24 0.13 -9.69
N ILE A 192 14.28 0.29 -10.60
CA ILE A 192 12.83 0.21 -10.34
C ILE A 192 12.15 -0.74 -11.34
N ASP A 193 11.20 -1.56 -10.88
CA ASP A 193 10.48 -2.48 -11.77
C ASP A 193 9.32 -1.82 -12.53
N ALA A 194 8.72 -2.60 -13.42
CA ALA A 194 7.56 -2.22 -14.20
C ALA A 194 6.34 -1.80 -13.35
N ALA A 195 6.15 -2.43 -12.17
CA ALA A 195 5.04 -2.14 -11.27
C ALA A 195 5.19 -0.75 -10.62
N LEU A 196 6.37 -0.45 -10.07
CA LEU A 196 6.65 0.89 -9.55
C LEU A 196 6.61 1.94 -10.67
N ARG A 197 7.11 1.62 -11.87
CA ARG A 197 6.98 2.52 -13.04
C ARG A 197 5.52 2.82 -13.40
N ARG A 198 4.63 1.84 -13.29
CA ARG A 198 3.18 2.02 -13.50
C ARG A 198 2.59 2.93 -12.45
N LEU A 199 2.87 2.67 -11.17
CA LEU A 199 2.46 3.53 -10.05
C LEU A 199 2.91 4.99 -10.25
N LEU A 200 4.18 5.20 -10.58
CA LEU A 200 4.74 6.54 -10.79
C LEU A 200 4.09 7.28 -11.97
N ARG A 201 3.77 6.59 -13.06
CA ARG A 201 3.03 7.21 -14.19
C ARG A 201 1.65 7.67 -13.77
N LYS A 202 0.88 6.80 -13.11
CA LYS A 202 -0.46 7.16 -12.63
C LYS A 202 -0.44 8.29 -11.63
N ALA A 203 0.50 8.25 -10.69
CA ALA A 203 0.70 9.33 -9.73
C ALA A 203 1.00 10.64 -10.45
N ARG A 204 1.94 10.65 -11.41
CA ARG A 204 2.26 11.83 -12.23
C ARG A 204 1.03 12.41 -12.92
N ASP A 205 0.21 11.55 -13.54
CA ASP A 205 -0.93 11.99 -14.35
C ASP A 205 -1.96 12.76 -13.51
N LEU A 206 -2.14 12.41 -12.23
CA LEU A 206 -2.97 13.17 -11.27
C LEU A 206 -2.51 14.61 -11.04
N PHE A 207 -1.22 14.90 -11.20
CA PHE A 207 -0.66 16.27 -11.07
C PHE A 207 -0.52 16.98 -12.42
N CYS A 208 -0.64 16.25 -13.54
CA CYS A 208 -0.63 16.81 -14.89
C CYS A 208 -2.04 17.24 -15.33
N ASP A 209 -3.07 16.47 -14.98
CA ASP A 209 -4.45 16.71 -15.43
C ASP A 209 -5.12 17.94 -14.78
N GLY A 210 -4.52 18.49 -13.72
CA GLY A 210 -4.87 19.81 -13.18
C GLY A 210 -4.60 20.99 -14.13
N ALA A 211 -3.97 20.75 -15.29
CA ALA A 211 -3.81 21.75 -16.34
C ALA A 211 -4.92 21.73 -17.41
N ASN A 212 -5.80 20.70 -17.45
CA ASN A 212 -6.71 20.54 -18.60
C ASN A 212 -8.14 20.07 -18.32
N SER A 213 -8.59 19.94 -17.07
CA SER A 213 -9.99 19.61 -16.77
C SER A 213 -10.66 20.62 -15.85
N LEU A 214 -10.88 21.83 -16.38
CA LEU A 214 -11.93 22.77 -15.99
C LEU A 214 -12.37 23.56 -17.23
N ARG A 215 -13.12 22.91 -18.13
CA ARG A 215 -14.15 23.52 -18.98
C ARG A 215 -15.25 22.51 -19.27
#